data_AF-A0A7Y3FBG9-F1
#
_entry.id   AF-A0A7Y3FBG9-F1
#
_cell.length_a   1.000
_cell.length_b   1.000
_cell.length_c   1.000
_cell.angle_alpha   90.00
_cell.angle_beta   90.00
_cell.angle_gamma   90.00
#
_symmetry.space_group_name_H-M   'P 1'
#
loop_
_entity.id
_entity.type
_entity.pdbx_description
1 polymer ?
#
loop_
_entity_poly.entity_id
_entity_poly.type
_entity_poly.pdbx_seq_one_letter_code
_entity_poly.pdbx_strand_id
1 'polypeptide(L)'
;MNWYDTVFEVIDMRSFSNLWYWIVLAVLWSSVSHWVLGVPFDMIMRARREKEGAAMIDLQDLVRINVNRILYIAEVSGSWVLLFGSAAITALGLMAVFYEVEFAQAVLLLVGPLGVLALLSFRTSRHIKRTGIEGEELVRRLMRHRFATQMIGVLAIFVTAMFGMYQNLYLGTVPF
;
A
#
# COMPACT_ATOMS: atom_id res chain seq x y z
N MET A 1 7.23 -32.47 -16.90
CA MET A 1 7.02 -31.10 -16.40
C MET A 1 6.27 -31.18 -15.10
N ASN A 2 6.93 -30.84 -14.00
CA ASN A 2 6.30 -30.70 -12.70
C ASN A 2 5.59 -29.34 -12.69
N TRP A 3 4.36 -29.24 -12.18
CA TRP A 3 3.61 -27.97 -12.20
C TRP A 3 4.38 -26.82 -11.49
N TYR A 4 5.25 -27.16 -10.56
CA TYR A 4 6.22 -26.26 -9.94
C TYR A 4 7.11 -25.59 -11.00
N ASP A 5 7.66 -26.35 -11.96
CA ASP A 5 8.54 -25.82 -13.00
C ASP A 5 7.80 -24.83 -13.91
N THR A 6 6.53 -25.09 -14.24
CA THR A 6 5.70 -24.18 -15.04
C THR A 6 5.33 -22.90 -14.28
N VAL A 7 5.12 -22.97 -12.97
CA VAL A 7 4.90 -21.78 -12.13
C VAL A 7 6.19 -20.95 -12.02
N PHE A 8 7.36 -21.58 -11.93
CA PHE A 8 8.65 -20.88 -11.92
C PHE A 8 9.05 -20.34 -13.30
N GLU A 9 8.64 -20.97 -14.39
CA GLU A 9 8.83 -20.47 -15.77
C GLU A 9 7.91 -19.26 -16.06
N VAL A 10 6.70 -19.23 -15.49
CA VAL A 10 5.84 -18.03 -15.46
C VAL A 10 6.29 -17.02 -14.39
N ILE A 11 7.26 -17.35 -13.54
CA ILE A 11 8.04 -16.40 -12.72
C ILE A 11 9.45 -16.32 -13.31
N ASP A 12 9.56 -16.15 -14.63
CA ASP A 12 10.86 -15.89 -15.24
C ASP A 12 11.49 -14.66 -14.58
N MET A 13 12.80 -14.70 -14.35
CA MET A 13 13.60 -13.77 -13.53
C MET A 13 13.53 -12.30 -13.99
N ARG A 14 12.94 -12.07 -15.17
CA ARG A 14 12.56 -10.75 -15.71
C ARG A 14 11.22 -10.28 -15.16
N SER A 15 11.22 -9.93 -13.88
CA SER A 15 10.04 -9.48 -13.11
C SER A 15 9.21 -8.41 -13.84
N PHE A 16 9.83 -7.45 -14.52
CA PHE A 16 9.10 -6.36 -15.20
C PHE A 16 8.59 -6.71 -16.60
N SER A 17 9.17 -7.73 -17.24
CA SER A 17 8.69 -8.28 -18.51
C SER A 17 7.53 -9.26 -18.31
N ASN A 18 7.39 -9.78 -17.10
CA ASN A 18 6.42 -10.81 -16.80
C ASN A 18 5.09 -10.24 -16.28
N LEU A 19 3.99 -10.83 -16.75
CA LEU A 19 2.64 -10.42 -16.43
C LEU A 19 2.29 -10.62 -14.93
N TRP A 20 3.00 -11.51 -14.23
CA TRP A 20 2.77 -11.75 -12.79
C TRP A 20 2.87 -10.45 -11.98
N TYR A 21 3.90 -9.63 -12.26
CA TYR A 21 4.18 -8.44 -11.49
C TYR A 21 3.05 -7.42 -11.62
N TRP A 22 2.58 -7.25 -12.86
CA TRP A 22 1.52 -6.32 -13.20
C TRP A 22 0.15 -6.75 -12.67
N ILE A 23 -0.15 -8.05 -12.65
CA ILE A 23 -1.34 -8.56 -11.95
C ILE A 23 -1.26 -8.20 -10.47
N VAL A 24 -0.14 -8.54 -9.82
CA VAL A 24 0.03 -8.27 -8.38
C VAL A 24 -0.09 -6.78 -8.09
N LEU A 25 0.56 -5.93 -8.89
CA LEU A 25 0.49 -4.48 -8.78
C LEU A 25 -0.97 -3.97 -8.92
N ALA A 26 -1.70 -4.44 -9.93
CA ALA A 26 -3.07 -4.03 -10.18
C ALA A 26 -4.03 -4.47 -9.05
N VAL A 27 -3.93 -5.72 -8.60
CA VAL A 27 -4.75 -6.27 -7.51
C VAL A 27 -4.45 -5.56 -6.20
N LEU A 28 -3.17 -5.35 -5.88
CA LEU A 28 -2.71 -4.64 -4.68
C LEU A 28 -3.27 -3.23 -4.66
N TRP A 29 -3.08 -2.45 -5.72
CA TRP A 29 -3.54 -1.05 -5.75
C TRP A 29 -5.05 -0.91 -5.84
N SER A 30 -5.75 -1.87 -6.48
CA SER A 30 -7.21 -1.95 -6.46
C SER A 30 -7.72 -2.18 -5.03
N SER A 31 -7.11 -3.12 -4.31
CA SER A 31 -7.46 -3.44 -2.92
C SER A 31 -7.19 -2.26 -1.99
N VAL A 32 -5.98 -1.70 -2.02
CA VAL A 32 -5.59 -0.53 -1.21
C VAL A 32 -6.47 0.68 -1.50
N SER A 33 -6.94 0.83 -2.73
CA SER A 33 -7.78 1.95 -3.12
C SER A 33 -9.22 1.87 -2.59
N HIS A 34 -9.73 0.68 -2.32
CA HIS A 34 -11.12 0.54 -1.87
C HIS A 34 -11.31 0.97 -0.40
N TRP A 35 -10.28 0.80 0.43
CA TRP A 35 -10.35 0.98 1.88
C TRP A 35 -9.67 2.27 2.35
N VAL A 36 -10.33 3.00 3.25
CA VAL A 36 -9.81 4.22 3.88
C VAL A 36 -9.73 3.99 5.38
N LEU A 37 -8.53 3.77 5.92
CA LEU A 37 -8.34 3.35 7.31
C LEU A 37 -9.22 2.14 7.71
N GLY A 38 -9.43 1.19 6.79
CA GLY A 38 -10.28 0.02 7.03
C GLY A 38 -11.80 0.26 6.88
N VAL A 39 -12.21 1.47 6.48
CA VAL A 39 -13.60 1.81 6.18
C VAL A 39 -13.84 1.77 4.66
N PRO A 40 -14.93 1.15 4.17
CA PRO A 40 -15.35 1.24 2.78
C PRO A 40 -15.66 2.69 2.34
N PHE A 41 -15.23 3.08 1.15
CA PHE A 41 -15.41 4.46 0.67
C PHE A 41 -16.88 4.88 0.50
N ASP A 42 -17.75 3.94 0.16
CA ASP A 42 -19.20 4.18 -0.01
C ASP A 42 -19.87 4.58 1.30
N MET A 43 -19.47 4.00 2.45
CA MET A 43 -19.97 4.41 3.77
C MET A 43 -19.59 5.86 4.09
N ILE A 44 -18.37 6.27 3.72
CA ILE A 44 -17.90 7.65 3.91
C ILE A 44 -18.74 8.62 3.07
N MET A 45 -19.05 8.24 1.82
CA MET A 45 -19.89 9.06 0.95
C MET A 45 -21.33 9.13 1.43
N ARG A 46 -21.87 8.04 1.98
CA ARG A 46 -23.22 8.01 2.57
C ARG A 46 -23.30 8.95 3.78
N ALA A 47 -22.39 8.80 4.74
CA ALA A 47 -22.32 9.67 5.92
C ALA A 47 -22.11 11.14 5.54
N ARG A 48 -21.31 11.43 4.50
CA ARG A 48 -21.13 12.80 3.99
C ARG A 48 -22.43 13.42 3.47
N ARG A 49 -23.30 12.64 2.82
CA ARG A 49 -24.57 13.12 2.25
C ARG A 49 -25.61 13.36 3.34
N GLU A 50 -25.72 12.44 4.29
CA GLU A 50 -26.72 12.51 5.37
C GLU A 50 -26.32 13.51 6.46
N LYS A 51 -25.01 13.74 6.66
CA LYS A 51 -24.38 14.62 7.67
C LYS A 51 -24.61 14.21 9.13
N GLU A 52 -25.83 13.79 9.45
CA GLU A 52 -26.28 13.34 10.76
C GLU A 52 -27.16 12.10 10.61
N GLY A 53 -27.35 11.34 11.69
CA GLY A 53 -28.17 10.12 11.70
C GLY A 53 -27.35 8.82 11.68
N ALA A 54 -28.04 7.72 11.39
CA ALA A 54 -27.50 6.37 11.54
C ALA A 54 -26.21 6.14 10.71
N ALA A 55 -26.16 6.61 9.46
CA ALA A 55 -24.97 6.43 8.62
C ALA A 55 -23.73 7.14 9.16
N MET A 56 -23.89 8.28 9.84
CA MET A 56 -22.78 8.99 10.47
C MET A 56 -22.30 8.28 11.73
N ILE A 57 -23.22 7.75 12.54
CA ILE A 57 -22.91 6.96 13.73
C ILE A 57 -22.15 5.68 13.34
N ASP A 58 -22.67 4.94 12.36
CA ASP A 58 -22.04 3.71 11.85
C ASP A 58 -20.62 3.98 11.33
N LEU A 59 -20.43 5.09 10.60
CA LEU A 59 -19.11 5.51 10.14
C LEU A 59 -18.18 5.79 11.32
N GLN A 60 -18.62 6.57 12.30
CA GLN A 60 -17.80 6.95 13.46
C GLN A 60 -17.40 5.72 14.28
N ASP A 61 -18.33 4.80 14.52
CA ASP A 61 -18.05 3.56 15.24
C ASP A 61 -17.05 2.68 14.50
N LEU A 62 -17.21 2.52 13.18
CA LEU A 62 -16.32 1.69 12.37
C LEU A 62 -14.92 2.31 12.27
N VAL A 63 -14.82 3.65 12.17
CA VAL A 63 -13.55 4.38 12.25
C VAL A 63 -12.92 4.17 13.63
N ARG A 64 -13.68 4.32 14.71
CA ARG A 64 -13.16 4.15 16.08
C ARG A 64 -12.55 2.76 16.27
N ILE A 65 -13.24 1.72 15.83
CA ILE A 65 -12.76 0.33 15.90
C ILE A 65 -11.45 0.17 15.11
N ASN A 66 -11.40 0.64 13.86
CA ASN A 66 -10.20 0.51 13.04
C ASN A 66 -9.02 1.34 13.56
N VAL A 67 -9.27 2.57 14.01
CA VAL A 67 -8.25 3.44 14.63
C VAL A 67 -7.67 2.76 15.86
N ASN A 68 -8.51 2.21 16.73
CA ASN A 68 -8.05 1.48 17.92
C ASN A 68 -7.23 0.26 17.54
N ARG A 69 -7.66 -0.51 16.53
CA ARG A 69 -6.94 -1.70 16.05
C ARG A 69 -5.56 -1.34 15.48
N ILE A 70 -5.48 -0.31 14.63
CA ILE A 70 -4.21 0.15 14.04
C ILE A 70 -3.23 0.58 15.13
N LEU A 71 -3.71 1.37 16.09
CA LEU A 71 -2.86 1.87 17.19
C LEU A 71 -2.46 0.75 18.14
N TYR A 72 -3.35 -0.18 18.46
CA TYR A 72 -3.04 -1.35 19.27
C TYR A 72 -1.95 -2.21 18.63
N ILE A 73 -2.06 -2.51 17.33
CA ILE A 73 -1.01 -3.25 16.61
C ILE A 73 0.31 -2.48 16.68
N ALA A 74 0.29 -1.16 16.42
CA ALA A 74 1.49 -0.35 16.50
C ALA A 74 2.10 -0.28 17.92
N GLU A 75 1.29 -0.31 18.98
CA GLU A 75 1.74 -0.31 20.37
C GLU A 75 2.34 -1.67 20.78
N VAL A 76 1.71 -2.78 20.37
CA VAL A 76 2.13 -4.13 20.76
C VAL A 76 3.29 -4.65 19.91
N SER A 77 3.21 -4.50 18.59
CA SER A 77 4.20 -5.05 17.66
C SER A 77 5.10 -3.99 17.03
N GLY A 78 4.92 -2.70 17.32
CA GLY A 78 5.65 -1.62 16.68
C GLY A 78 7.17 -1.77 16.72
N SER A 79 7.74 -2.14 17.87
CA SER A 79 9.19 -2.35 18.01
C SER A 79 9.69 -3.50 17.13
N TRP A 80 8.95 -4.61 17.08
CA TRP A 80 9.28 -5.77 16.25
C TRP A 80 9.12 -5.49 14.77
N VAL A 81 8.03 -4.80 14.39
CA VAL A 81 7.78 -4.36 13.02
C VAL A 81 8.86 -3.39 12.57
N LEU A 82 9.29 -2.46 13.43
CA LEU A 82 10.38 -1.53 13.10
C LEU A 82 11.70 -2.28 12.93
N LEU A 83 12.04 -3.18 13.85
CA LEU A 83 13.29 -3.95 13.81
C LEU A 83 13.36 -4.81 12.54
N PHE A 84 12.41 -5.73 12.36
CA PHE A 84 12.43 -6.64 11.22
C PHE A 84 12.08 -5.94 9.91
N GLY A 85 11.17 -4.97 9.93
CA GLY A 85 10.79 -4.22 8.74
C GLY A 85 11.93 -3.36 8.21
N SER A 86 12.65 -2.65 9.08
CA SER A 86 13.82 -1.87 8.66
C SER A 86 14.96 -2.75 8.17
N ALA A 87 15.24 -3.87 8.84
CA ALA A 87 16.23 -4.84 8.39
C ALA A 87 15.87 -5.44 7.02
N ALA A 88 14.61 -5.86 6.83
CA ALA A 88 14.13 -6.42 5.58
C ALA A 88 14.17 -5.40 4.44
N ILE A 89 13.69 -4.17 4.65
CA ILE A 89 13.74 -3.09 3.65
C ILE A 89 15.20 -2.73 3.31
N THR A 90 16.10 -2.74 4.29
CA THR A 90 17.53 -2.47 4.06
C THR A 90 18.17 -3.56 3.23
N ALA A 91 17.99 -4.84 3.61
CA ALA A 91 18.52 -5.97 2.85
C ALA A 91 17.98 -5.97 1.41
N LEU A 92 16.68 -5.71 1.27
CA LEU A 92 16.02 -5.65 -0.03
C LEU A 92 16.49 -4.45 -0.87
N GLY A 93 16.74 -3.30 -0.24
CA GLY A 93 17.35 -2.14 -0.88
C GLY A 93 18.78 -2.40 -1.33
N LEU A 94 19.58 -3.12 -0.54
CA LEU A 94 20.93 -3.53 -0.92
C LEU A 94 20.89 -4.46 -2.15
N MET A 95 20.03 -5.47 -2.13
CA MET A 95 19.85 -6.38 -3.27
C MET A 95 19.36 -5.65 -4.52
N ALA A 96 18.41 -4.72 -4.37
CA ALA A 96 17.84 -3.98 -5.48
C ALA A 96 18.82 -2.98 -6.12
N VAL A 97 19.62 -2.28 -5.32
CA VAL A 97 20.46 -1.16 -5.79
C VAL A 97 21.90 -1.58 -6.05
N PHE A 98 22.54 -2.30 -5.11
CA PHE A 98 23.97 -2.64 -5.23
C PHE A 98 24.20 -3.93 -6.01
N TYR A 99 23.33 -4.92 -5.82
CA TYR A 99 23.42 -6.21 -6.53
C TYR A 99 22.55 -6.26 -7.78
N GLU A 100 21.80 -5.18 -8.07
CA GLU A 100 20.96 -5.02 -9.25
C GLU A 100 19.99 -6.21 -9.49
N VAL A 101 19.53 -6.85 -8.42
CA VAL A 101 18.63 -8.00 -8.50
C VAL A 101 17.25 -7.51 -8.89
N GLU A 102 16.81 -7.83 -10.11
CA GLU A 102 15.55 -7.37 -10.69
C GLU A 102 14.33 -7.71 -9.83
N PHE A 103 14.28 -8.95 -9.30
CA PHE A 103 13.20 -9.36 -8.39
C PHE A 103 13.15 -8.50 -7.12
N ALA A 104 14.31 -8.16 -6.55
CA ALA A 104 14.37 -7.30 -5.37
C ALA A 104 13.90 -5.87 -5.70
N GLN A 105 14.25 -5.34 -6.87
CA GLN A 105 13.75 -4.03 -7.35
C GLN A 105 12.22 -4.05 -7.50
N ALA A 106 11.67 -5.11 -8.09
CA ALA A 106 10.24 -5.29 -8.27
C ALA A 106 9.50 -5.32 -6.92
N VAL A 107 9.98 -6.14 -5.98
CA VAL A 107 9.40 -6.22 -4.62
C VAL A 107 9.54 -4.89 -3.88
N LEU A 108 10.66 -4.17 -4.04
CA LEU A 108 10.87 -2.86 -3.40
C LEU A 108 9.82 -1.86 -3.86
N LEU A 109 9.54 -1.83 -5.16
CA LEU A 109 8.55 -0.96 -5.76
C LEU A 109 7.10 -1.32 -5.35
N LEU A 110 6.84 -2.57 -4.97
CA LEU A 110 5.56 -2.98 -4.38
C LEU A 110 5.45 -2.58 -2.90
N VAL A 111 6.45 -2.91 -2.10
CA VAL A 111 6.39 -2.80 -0.63
C VAL A 111 6.71 -1.38 -0.14
N GLY A 112 7.58 -0.65 -0.83
CA GLY A 112 7.99 0.71 -0.45
C GLY A 112 6.80 1.66 -0.28
N PRO A 113 5.93 1.82 -1.28
CA PRO A 113 4.72 2.64 -1.17
C PRO A 113 3.77 2.15 -0.07
N LEU A 114 3.65 0.83 0.14
CA LEU A 114 2.84 0.28 1.23
C LEU A 114 3.37 0.68 2.61
N GLY A 115 4.69 0.73 2.80
CA GLY A 115 5.31 1.23 4.03
C GLY A 115 4.94 2.69 4.31
N VAL A 116 4.95 3.54 3.26
CA VAL A 116 4.50 4.94 3.35
C VAL A 116 3.02 5.02 3.73
N LEU A 117 2.17 4.18 3.13
CA LEU A 117 0.74 4.11 3.45
C LEU A 117 0.46 3.64 4.88
N ALA A 118 1.24 2.67 5.37
CA ALA A 118 1.14 2.21 6.75
C ALA A 118 1.47 3.35 7.74
N LEU A 119 2.53 4.11 7.47
CA LEU A 119 2.90 5.27 8.28
C LEU A 119 1.84 6.39 8.21
N LEU A 120 1.31 6.67 7.01
CA LEU A 120 0.23 7.64 6.82
C LEU A 120 -1.03 7.23 7.60
N SER A 121 -1.37 5.94 7.56
CA SER A 121 -2.51 5.37 8.28
C SER A 121 -2.33 5.51 9.78
N PHE A 122 -1.18 5.10 10.32
CA PHE A 122 -0.84 5.27 11.73
C PHE A 122 -0.90 6.74 12.19
N ARG A 123 -0.30 7.66 11.43
CA ARG A 123 -0.33 9.11 11.72
C ARG A 123 -1.77 9.65 11.72
N THR A 124 -2.59 9.22 10.79
CA THR A 124 -3.99 9.66 10.68
C THR A 124 -4.82 9.11 11.83
N SER A 125 -4.68 7.81 12.16
CA SER A 125 -5.34 7.17 13.31
C SER A 125 -4.94 7.83 14.63
N ARG A 126 -3.65 8.10 14.84
CA ARG A 126 -3.16 8.80 16.04
C ARG A 126 -3.73 10.21 16.14
N HIS A 127 -3.82 10.93 15.03
CA HIS A 127 -4.44 12.24 14.98
C HIS A 127 -5.92 12.16 15.39
N ILE A 128 -6.70 11.28 14.76
CA ILE A 128 -8.14 11.10 15.06
C ILE A 128 -8.34 10.79 16.54
N LYS A 129 -7.59 9.82 17.10
CA LYS A 129 -7.69 9.44 18.53
C LYS A 129 -7.32 10.59 19.46
N ARG A 130 -6.30 11.40 19.12
CA ARG A 130 -5.85 12.51 19.98
C ARG A 130 -6.82 13.69 19.99
N THR A 131 -7.41 14.01 18.85
CA THR A 131 -8.26 15.19 18.69
C THR A 131 -9.74 14.90 18.91
N GLY A 132 -10.15 13.63 18.93
CA GLY A 132 -11.57 13.26 19.08
C GLY A 132 -12.44 13.83 17.96
N ILE A 133 -11.94 13.80 16.72
CA ILE A 133 -12.65 14.39 15.58
C ILE A 133 -13.86 13.53 15.22
N GLU A 134 -15.02 14.17 15.10
CA GLU A 134 -16.30 13.56 14.78
C GLU A 134 -17.03 14.30 13.66
N GLY A 135 -18.14 13.74 13.20
CA GLY A 135 -19.06 14.36 12.23
C GLY A 135 -18.39 14.72 10.90
N GLU A 136 -18.72 15.91 10.38
CA GLU A 136 -18.22 16.37 9.08
C GLU A 136 -16.69 16.54 9.02
N GLU A 137 -16.04 16.92 10.13
CA GLU A 137 -14.58 17.06 10.15
C GLU A 137 -13.90 15.70 10.05
N LEU A 138 -14.50 14.64 10.61
CA LEU A 138 -14.01 13.28 10.45
C LEU A 138 -14.06 12.85 8.98
N VAL A 139 -15.20 13.08 8.32
CA VAL A 139 -15.36 12.82 6.89
C VAL A 139 -14.31 13.59 6.08
N ARG A 140 -14.09 14.87 6.38
CA ARG A 140 -13.08 15.70 5.68
C ARG A 140 -11.66 15.17 5.87
N ARG A 141 -11.35 14.64 7.06
CA ARG A 141 -10.06 14.02 7.35
C ARG A 141 -9.88 12.70 6.60
N LEU A 142 -10.90 11.85 6.57
CA LEU A 142 -10.90 10.59 5.81
C LEU A 142 -10.75 10.83 4.29
N MET A 143 -11.41 11.86 3.76
CA MET A 143 -11.27 12.26 2.36
C MET A 143 -9.85 12.71 2.03
N ARG A 144 -9.22 13.50 2.90
CA ARG A 144 -7.80 13.89 2.76
C ARG A 144 -6.87 12.68 2.79
N HIS A 145 -7.13 11.73 3.70
CA HIS A 145 -6.39 10.47 3.76
C HIS A 145 -6.55 9.66 2.46
N ARG A 146 -7.78 9.50 1.96
CA ARG A 146 -8.04 8.80 0.70
C ARG A 146 -7.31 9.44 -0.49
N PHE A 147 -7.37 10.75 -0.60
CA PHE A 147 -6.68 11.50 -1.66
C PHE A 147 -5.16 11.26 -1.60
N ALA A 148 -4.56 11.35 -0.41
CA ALA A 148 -3.14 11.03 -0.24
C ALA A 148 -2.82 9.59 -0.64
N THR A 149 -3.65 8.61 -0.25
CA THR A 149 -3.49 7.21 -0.67
C THR A 149 -3.56 7.03 -2.19
N GLN A 150 -4.47 7.73 -2.87
CA GLN A 150 -4.55 7.71 -4.34
C GLN A 150 -3.32 8.30 -4.99
N MET A 151 -2.83 9.44 -4.50
CA MET A 151 -1.64 10.09 -5.06
C MET A 151 -0.40 9.22 -4.89
N ILE A 152 -0.24 8.56 -3.75
CA ILE A 152 0.83 7.59 -3.53
C ILE A 152 0.69 6.43 -4.52
N GLY A 153 -0.52 5.93 -4.77
CA GLY A 153 -0.76 4.85 -5.73
C GLY A 153 -0.48 5.23 -7.18
N VAL A 154 -0.96 6.38 -7.63
CA VAL A 154 -0.68 6.89 -8.98
C VAL A 154 0.82 7.08 -9.17
N LEU A 155 1.50 7.70 -8.18
CA LEU A 155 2.94 7.90 -8.23
C LEU A 155 3.70 6.57 -8.25
N ALA A 156 3.29 5.61 -7.42
CA ALA A 156 3.91 4.29 -7.36
C ALA A 156 3.77 3.55 -8.69
N ILE A 157 2.54 3.44 -9.23
CA ILE A 157 2.30 2.78 -10.51
C ILE A 157 3.09 3.45 -11.63
N PHE A 158 3.12 4.79 -11.65
CA PHE A 158 3.87 5.55 -12.65
C PHE A 158 5.38 5.30 -12.57
N VAL A 159 5.98 5.42 -11.38
CA VAL A 159 7.41 5.18 -11.15
C VAL A 159 7.77 3.74 -11.51
N THR A 160 6.95 2.79 -11.07
CA THR A 160 7.10 1.37 -11.37
C THR A 160 7.05 1.12 -12.88
N ALA A 161 6.12 1.73 -13.60
CA ALA A 161 6.00 1.54 -15.04
C ALA A 161 7.17 2.14 -15.81
N MET A 162 7.60 3.34 -15.42
CA MET A 162 8.76 3.99 -16.01
C MET A 162 10.03 3.16 -15.77
N PHE A 163 10.23 2.68 -14.55
CA PHE A 163 11.38 1.83 -14.21
C PHE A 163 11.34 0.47 -14.90
N GLY A 164 10.17 -0.17 -14.95
CA GLY A 164 10.01 -1.45 -15.64
C GLY A 164 10.26 -1.35 -17.14
N MET A 165 9.80 -0.27 -17.79
CA MET A 165 10.15 0.00 -19.19
C MET A 165 11.64 0.24 -19.39
N TYR A 166 12.28 1.00 -18.50
CA TYR A 166 13.73 1.22 -18.54
C TYR A 166 14.51 -0.10 -18.47
N GLN A 167 14.17 -0.99 -17.53
CA GLN A 167 14.82 -2.30 -17.44
C GLN A 167 14.54 -3.19 -18.64
N ASN A 168 13.30 -3.23 -19.13
CA ASN A 168 12.96 -4.02 -20.30
C ASN A 168 13.72 -3.56 -21.56
N LEU A 169 13.93 -2.25 -21.73
CA LEU A 169 14.67 -1.69 -22.87
C LEU A 169 16.19 -1.89 -22.76
N TYR A 170 16.76 -1.70 -21.56
CA TYR A 170 18.20 -1.77 -21.35
C TYR A 170 18.72 -3.22 -21.28
N LEU A 171 17.95 -4.14 -20.68
CA LEU A 171 18.30 -5.57 -20.57
C LEU A 171 17.75 -6.42 -21.73
N GLY A 172 16.80 -5.88 -22.52
CA GLY A 172 16.25 -6.54 -23.70
C GLY A 172 17.09 -6.35 -24.98
N THR A 173 18.05 -5.43 -24.98
CA THR A 173 18.86 -5.08 -26.16
C THR A 173 20.29 -5.64 -26.14
N VAL A 174 20.70 -6.33 -25.08
CA VAL A 174 22.01 -6.99 -24.99
C VAL A 174 21.84 -8.48 -25.29
N PRO A 175 22.12 -8.95 -26.52
CA PRO A 175 22.22 -10.38 -26.80
C PRO A 175 23.53 -10.88 -26.16
N PHE A 176 23.43 -11.87 -25.27
CA PHE A 176 24.53 -12.81 -25.04
C PHE A 176 24.26 -14.04 -25.90
#